data_AF-A0AAU0QG83-F1
#
_entry.id   AF-A0AAU0QG83-F1
#
_cell.length_a   1.000
_cell.length_b   1.000
_cell.length_c   1.000
_cell.angle_alpha   90.00
_cell.angle_beta   90.00
_cell.angle_gamma   90.00
#
_symmetry.space_group_name_H-M   'P 1'
#
loop_
_entity.id
_entity.type
_entity.pdbx_description
1 polymer ?
#
loop_
_entity_poly.entity_id
_entity_poly.type
_entity_poly.pdbx_seq_one_letter_code
_entity_poly.pdbx_strand_id
1 'polypeptide(L)' 'MATVDEVIRSITTKVADMLDVTPEQIDPEEELFDQGLDSVRLMDLVTEIRNQGFDVDFADLAEDSRLSAWRAELEEAAG' A
#
# COMPACT_ATOMS: atom_id res chain seq x y z
N MET A 1 -4.86 17.16 0.12
CA MET A 1 -5.03 15.70 0.02
C MET A 1 -4.08 15.24 -1.06
N ALA A 2 -3.25 14.24 -0.78
CA ALA A 2 -2.41 13.64 -1.81
C ALA A 2 -3.32 12.97 -2.87
N THR A 3 -2.88 12.90 -4.12
CA THR A 3 -3.56 12.08 -5.12
C THR A 3 -3.33 10.60 -4.85
N VAL A 4 -4.18 9.71 -5.38
CA VAL A 4 -3.97 8.26 -5.26
C VAL A 4 -2.59 7.87 -5.81
N ASP A 5 -2.16 8.46 -6.93
CA ASP A 5 -0.82 8.22 -7.48
C ASP A 5 0.31 8.61 -6.53
N GLU A 6 0.17 9.72 -5.81
CA GLU A 6 1.16 10.16 -4.82
C GLU A 6 1.22 9.18 -3.64
N VAL A 7 0.06 8.74 -3.14
CA VAL A 7 -0.02 7.76 -2.05
C VAL A 7 0.60 6.43 -2.47
N ILE A 8 0.17 5.87 -3.61
CA ILE A 8 0.67 4.58 -4.11
C ILE A 8 2.19 4.64 -4.30
N ARG A 9 2.72 5.69 -4.92
CA ARG A 9 4.18 5.83 -5.09
C ARG A 9 4.90 5.86 -3.74
N SER A 10 4.39 6.61 -2.77
CA SER A 10 4.97 6.69 -1.42
C SER A 10 4.95 5.33 -0.73
N ILE A 11 3.84 4.60 -0.84
CA ILE A 11 3.67 3.27 -0.25
C ILE A 11 4.59 2.25 -0.92
N THR A 12 4.70 2.24 -2.25
CA THR A 12 5.64 1.37 -2.96
C THR A 12 7.08 1.62 -2.52
N THR A 13 7.49 2.88 -2.37
CA THR A 13 8.83 3.21 -1.85
C THR A 13 9.03 2.68 -0.43
N LYS A 14 8.05 2.89 0.46
CA LYS A 14 8.12 2.45 1.85
C LYS A 14 8.16 0.92 1.97
N VAL A 15 7.39 0.21 1.16
CA VAL A 15 7.42 -1.26 1.07
C VAL A 15 8.79 -1.73 0.57
N ALA A 16 9.32 -1.11 -0.48
CA ALA A 16 10.64 -1.46 -1.01
C ALA A 16 11.75 -1.26 0.04
N ASP A 17 11.72 -0.14 0.77
CA ASP A 17 12.65 0.13 1.87
C ASP A 17 12.53 -0.89 3.00
N MET A 18 11.31 -1.32 3.34
CA MET A 18 11.08 -2.37 4.34
C MET A 18 11.66 -3.72 3.90
N LEU A 19 11.56 -4.04 2.61
CA LEU A 19 12.00 -5.31 2.01
C LEU A 19 13.48 -5.29 1.58
N ASP A 20 14.18 -4.16 1.72
CA ASP A 20 15.57 -3.96 1.28
C ASP A 20 15.75 -4.24 -0.23
N VAL A 21 14.79 -3.76 -1.03
CA VAL A 21 14.75 -3.86 -2.49
C VAL A 21 14.51 -2.49 -3.12
N THR A 22 14.61 -2.38 -4.45
CA THR A 22 14.21 -1.14 -5.14
C THR A 22 12.70 -1.11 -5.41
N PRO A 23 12.08 0.08 -5.51
CA PRO A 23 10.64 0.19 -5.82
C PRO A 23 10.23 -0.47 -7.15
N GLU A 24 11.16 -0.58 -8.09
CA GLU A 24 10.96 -1.23 -9.40
C GLU A 24 10.88 -2.76 -9.30
N GLN A 25 11.30 -3.35 -8.17
CA GLN A 25 11.23 -4.79 -7.91
C GLN A 25 9.91 -5.20 -7.25
N ILE A 26 9.08 -4.25 -6.82
CA ILE A 26 7.78 -4.55 -6.24
C ILE A 26 6.79 -4.78 -7.37
N ASP A 27 6.25 -5.99 -7.46
CA ASP A 27 5.21 -6.30 -8.44
C ASP A 27 3.84 -5.81 -7.93
N PRO A 28 3.15 -4.91 -8.65
CA PRO A 28 1.85 -4.40 -8.22
C PRO A 28 0.70 -5.39 -8.38
N GLU A 29 0.90 -6.50 -9.10
CA GLU A 29 -0.10 -7.55 -9.32
C GLU A 29 0.09 -8.79 -8.43
N GLU A 30 1.20 -8.88 -7.69
CA GLU A 30 1.45 -9.92 -6.69
C GLU A 30 1.14 -9.45 -5.28
N GLU A 31 0.69 -10.38 -4.43
CA GLU A 31 0.45 -10.13 -3.01
C GLU A 31 1.75 -9.67 -2.34
N LEU A 32 1.70 -8.55 -1.61
CA LEU A 32 2.88 -8.05 -0.92
C LEU A 32 3.37 -9.03 0.16
N PHE A 33 2.47 -9.83 0.75
CA PHE A 33 2.86 -10.90 1.68
C PHE A 33 3.77 -11.95 1.03
N ASP A 34 3.50 -12.33 -0.22
CA ASP A 34 4.33 -13.28 -0.98
C ASP A 34 5.67 -12.65 -1.39
N GLN A 35 5.72 -11.33 -1.52
CA GLN A 35 6.94 -10.55 -1.74
C GLN A 35 7.76 -10.30 -0.45
N GLY A 36 7.23 -10.69 0.72
CA GLY A 36 7.93 -10.63 2.01
C GLY A 36 7.43 -9.56 2.98
N LEU A 37 6.32 -8.88 2.68
CA LEU A 37 5.63 -8.01 3.65
C LEU A 37 5.11 -8.86 4.81
N ASP A 38 5.06 -8.27 6.00
CA ASP A 38 4.48 -8.90 7.19
C ASP A 38 3.30 -8.07 7.73
N SER A 39 2.52 -8.68 8.63
CA SER A 39 1.32 -8.05 9.19
C SER A 39 1.63 -6.83 10.08
N VAL A 40 2.82 -6.76 10.67
CA VAL A 40 3.24 -5.61 11.49
C VAL A 40 3.52 -4.43 10.58
N ARG A 41 4.25 -4.66 9.49
CA ARG A 41 4.54 -3.65 8.46
C ARG A 41 3.28 -3.16 7.78
N LEU A 42 2.30 -4.03 7.53
CA LEU A 42 1.02 -3.62 6.97
C LEU A 42 0.29 -2.60 7.86
N MET A 43 0.32 -2.77 9.20
CA MET A 43 -0.26 -1.78 10.12
C MET A 43 0.40 -0.40 10.02
N ASP A 44 1.71 -0.36 9.77
CA ASP A 44 2.45 0.89 9.54
C ASP A 44 2.05 1.56 8.21
N LEU A 45 1.72 0.76 7.18
CA LEU A 45 1.24 1.26 5.88
C LEU A 45 -0.19 1.80 5.99
N VAL A 46 -1.10 1.09 6.67
CA VAL A 46 -2.46 1.57 6.96
C VAL A 46 -2.42 2.94 7.63
N THR A 47 -1.57 3.09 8.65
CA THR A 47 -1.40 4.36 9.35
C THR A 47 -0.87 5.47 8.44
N GLU A 48 0.08 5.15 7.55
CA GLU A 48 0.63 6.09 6.58
C GLU A 48 -0.42 6.58 5.58
N ILE A 49 -1.24 5.66 5.05
CA ILE A 49 -2.31 5.99 4.09
C ILE A 49 -3.35 6.91 4.75
N ARG A 50 -3.75 6.60 5.99
CA ARG A 50 -4.64 7.46 6.80
C ARG A 50 -4.07 8.84 7.05
N ASN A 51 -2.77 8.95 7.36
CA ASN A 51 -2.11 10.24 7.55
C ASN A 51 -2.09 11.10 6.27
N GLN A 52 -2.17 10.46 5.10
CA GLN A 52 -2.27 11.15 3.80
C GLN A 52 -3.70 11.57 3.42
N GLY A 53 -4.69 11.19 4.25
CA GLY A 53 -6.09 11.62 4.15
C GLY A 53 -7.04 10.59 3.55
N PHE A 54 -6.63 9.33 3.40
CA PHE A 54 -7.46 8.24 2.89
C PHE A 54 -7.92 7.33 4.03
N ASP A 55 -9.22 7.12 4.16
CA ASP A 55 -9.79 6.28 5.22
C ASP A 55 -9.83 4.82 4.75
N VAL A 56 -8.86 4.02 5.19
CA VAL A 56 -8.75 2.58 4.88
C VAL A 56 -8.52 1.80 6.17
N ASP A 57 -9.04 0.58 6.26
CA ASP A 57 -8.77 -0.33 7.37
C ASP A 57 -7.73 -1.39 7.01
N PHE A 58 -7.12 -1.97 8.05
CA PHE A 58 -6.24 -3.12 7.89
C PHE A 58 -6.94 -4.28 7.19
N ALA A 59 -8.23 -4.51 7.49
CA ALA A 59 -8.99 -5.59 6.89
C ALA A 59 -9.09 -5.44 5.36
N ASP A 60 -9.35 -4.22 4.90
CA ASP A 60 -9.46 -3.90 3.46
C ASP A 60 -8.13 -4.17 2.76
N LEU A 61 -7.03 -3.67 3.31
CA LEU A 61 -5.70 -3.86 2.71
C LEU A 61 -5.14 -5.28 2.86
N ALA A 62 -5.59 -6.04 3.86
CA ALA A 62 -5.15 -7.41 4.09
C ALA A 62 -5.97 -8.44 3.30
N GLU A 63 -7.19 -8.10 2.87
CA GLU A 63 -8.01 -8.97 2.02
C GLU A 63 -7.36 -9.18 0.65
N ASP A 64 -6.83 -8.10 0.08
CA ASP A 64 -6.06 -8.10 -1.16
C ASP A 64 -4.85 -7.18 -0.98
N SER A 65 -3.68 -7.75 -0.74
CA SER A 65 -2.46 -7.00 -0.44
C SER A 65 -1.71 -6.53 -1.68
N ARG A 66 -2.33 -6.64 -2.87
CA ARG A 66 -1.74 -6.16 -4.13
C ARG A 66 -1.83 -4.64 -4.21
N LEU A 67 -0.76 -3.99 -4.66
CA LEU A 67 -0.77 -2.53 -4.84
C LEU A 67 -1.80 -2.07 -5.88
N SER A 68 -2.09 -2.90 -6.88
CA SER A 68 -3.15 -2.63 -7.87
C SER A 68 -4.55 -2.62 -7.25
N ALA A 69 -4.83 -3.51 -6.30
CA ALA A 69 -6.07 -3.53 -5.55
C ALA A 69 -6.17 -2.32 -4.61
N TRP A 70 -5.10 -2.02 -3.87
CA TRP A 70 -5.07 -0.84 -2.99
C TRP A 70 -5.30 0.46 -3.76
N ARG A 71 -4.78 0.59 -4.98
CA ARG A 71 -5.05 1.74 -5.84
C ARG A 71 -6.55 1.88 -6.13
N ALA A 72 -7.23 0.79 -6.49
CA ALA A 72 -8.65 0.81 -6.79
C ALA A 72 -9.47 1.22 -5.55
N GLU A 73 -9.18 0.64 -4.39
CA GLU A 73 -9.83 1.00 -3.12
C GLU A 73 -9.66 2.49 -2.79
N LEU A 74 -8.46 3.04 -2.97
CA LEU A 74 -8.18 4.46 -2.74
C LEU A 74 -8.86 5.38 -3.76
N GLU A 75 -9.03 4.95 -5.00
CA GLU A 75 -9.79 5.67 -6.03
C GLU A 75 -11.28 5.72 -5.69
N GLU A 76 -11.84 4.62 -5.18
CA GLU A 76 -13.23 4.60 -4.69
C GLU A 76 -13.42 5.48 -3.45
N ALA A 77 -12.46 5.48 -2.51
CA ALA A 77 -12.51 6.32 -1.31
C ALA A 77 -12.34 7.82 -1.58
N ALA A 78 -11.72 8.20 -2.71
CA ALA A 78 -11.51 9.59 -3.09
C ALA A 78 -12.67 10.21 -3.90
N GLY A 79 -13.61 9.39 -4.38
CA GLY A 79 -14.78 9.80 -5.18
C GLY A 79 -15.95 10.29 -4.34
#